data_AF-A0A2G1WA60-F1
#
_entry.id   AF-A0A2G1WA60-F1
#
_cell.length_a   1.000
_cell.length_b   1.000
_cell.length_c   1.000
_cell.angle_alpha   90.00
_cell.angle_beta   90.00
_cell.angle_gamma   90.00
#
_symmetry.space_group_name_H-M   'P 1'
#
loop_
_entity.id
_entity.type
_entity.pdbx_description
1 polymer ?
#
loop_
_entity_poly.entity_id
_entity_poly.type
_entity_poly.pdbx_seq_one_letter_code
_entity_poly.pdbx_strand_id
1 'polypeptide(L)'
;MHEESLVESSQREHFARLESFDMPAFTQDSPDSRSVNSMTVPCTTNTCAITVCLVISSLILSPFAFAQESVESTASSSHVVNSTGFTADEIRDAYRKSHQGYSSDELILQDKLRETFLRELGIDPNEESQFDRQRTALRALLQLRKRGDLDVPTTKRSGEASQTINAAIPTAEIAIRTVLDRHEAMIDDVLCDPSMRSELQQEAERLSKGVSAETVRRAVLRLRKSRRLRPELVLRVADWDRTVTTHPMKNLALDTLPNTPGVYLFRDSTGYLYIGEAIRLRDRIGDHLRGSHNAGLASILGDDASNPVTLELHAFPANSPAKKLTVRRAYESELIRSRHPRFNLQP
;
A
#
# COMPACT_ATOMS: atom_id res chain seq x y z
N MET A 1 -38.40 -5.42 -10.53
CA MET A 1 -37.61 -5.77 -9.33
C MET A 1 -36.71 -7.00 -9.54
N HIS A 2 -36.19 -7.27 -10.75
CA HIS A 2 -35.33 -8.44 -11.01
C HIS A 2 -34.00 -8.13 -11.72
N GLU A 3 -33.68 -6.86 -12.01
CA GLU A 3 -32.40 -6.50 -12.66
C GLU A 3 -31.32 -5.97 -11.69
N GLU A 4 -31.68 -5.48 -10.50
CA GLU A 4 -30.68 -4.99 -9.53
C GLU A 4 -29.92 -6.12 -8.81
N SER A 5 -30.47 -7.34 -8.78
CA SER A 5 -29.86 -8.50 -8.10
C SER A 5 -28.65 -9.08 -8.83
N LEU A 6 -28.51 -8.86 -10.14
CA LEU A 6 -27.42 -9.43 -10.93
C LEU A 6 -26.13 -8.60 -10.85
N VAL A 7 -26.25 -7.28 -10.65
CA VAL A 7 -25.11 -6.36 -10.58
C VAL A 7 -24.32 -6.53 -9.27
N GLU A 8 -24.98 -6.83 -8.15
CA GLU A 8 -24.30 -7.07 -6.87
C GLU A 8 -23.56 -8.43 -6.83
N SER A 9 -24.03 -9.43 -7.57
CA SER A 9 -23.37 -10.75 -7.63
C SER A 9 -22.05 -10.70 -8.40
N SER A 10 -22.00 -9.94 -9.49
CA SER A 10 -20.79 -9.78 -10.32
C SER A 10 -19.70 -8.94 -9.62
N GLN A 11 -20.10 -7.97 -8.79
CA GLN A 11 -19.14 -7.18 -8.00
C GLN A 11 -18.52 -7.96 -6.84
N ARG A 12 -19.23 -8.96 -6.27
CA ARG A 12 -18.69 -9.82 -5.21
C ARG A 12 -17.63 -10.79 -5.70
N GLU A 13 -17.77 -11.36 -6.90
CA GLU A 13 -16.75 -12.25 -7.48
C GLU A 13 -15.46 -11.51 -7.87
N HIS A 14 -15.57 -10.23 -8.26
CA HIS A 14 -14.40 -9.44 -8.65
C HIS A 14 -13.52 -9.03 -7.45
N PHE A 15 -14.08 -8.97 -6.24
CA PHE A 15 -13.36 -8.68 -5.01
C PHE A 15 -12.67 -9.90 -4.39
N ALA A 16 -13.27 -11.10 -4.50
CA ALA A 16 -12.68 -12.34 -3.98
C ALA A 16 -11.36 -12.74 -4.68
N ARG A 17 -11.12 -12.24 -5.90
CA ARG A 17 -9.90 -12.53 -6.69
C ARG A 17 -8.69 -11.66 -6.33
N LEU A 18 -8.86 -10.61 -5.54
CA LEU A 18 -7.79 -9.70 -5.10
C LEU A 18 -7.18 -10.07 -3.73
N GLU A 19 -7.79 -11.01 -3.01
CA GLU A 19 -7.34 -11.42 -1.66
C GLU A 19 -6.42 -12.65 -1.66
N SER A 20 -6.17 -13.29 -2.81
CA SER A 20 -5.22 -14.39 -2.93
C SER A 20 -3.86 -13.92 -3.46
N PHE A 21 -3.09 -13.24 -2.62
CA PHE A 21 -1.65 -13.05 -2.87
C PHE A 21 -0.88 -13.38 -1.59
N ASP A 22 -0.49 -14.64 -1.48
CA ASP A 22 0.43 -15.14 -0.47
C ASP A 22 1.79 -14.42 -0.60
N MET A 23 2.19 -13.76 0.48
CA MET A 23 3.54 -13.24 0.64
C MET A 23 4.36 -14.20 1.51
N PRO A 24 5.59 -14.58 1.11
CA PRO A 24 6.42 -15.48 1.90
C PRO A 24 6.90 -14.80 3.19
N ALA A 25 6.86 -15.56 4.29
CA ALA A 25 7.28 -15.15 5.61
C ALA A 25 8.77 -14.77 5.64
N PHE A 26 9.08 -13.59 6.18
CA PHE A 26 10.44 -13.18 6.53
C PHE A 26 10.75 -13.69 7.94
N THR A 27 11.60 -14.71 8.04
CA THR A 27 12.22 -15.15 9.30
C THR A 27 13.22 -14.10 9.78
N GLN A 28 13.04 -13.60 11.00
CA GLN A 28 14.04 -12.81 11.71
C GLN A 28 14.85 -13.74 12.62
N ASP A 29 16.07 -14.07 12.21
CA ASP A 29 17.07 -14.65 13.10
C ASP A 29 17.60 -13.57 14.05
N SER A 30 17.50 -13.86 15.34
CA SER A 30 18.03 -13.07 16.45
C SER A 30 19.51 -13.43 16.67
N PRO A 31 20.45 -12.47 16.81
CA PRO A 31 21.82 -12.81 17.14
C PRO A 31 22.00 -12.93 18.66
N ASP A 32 22.38 -14.14 19.07
CA ASP A 32 22.84 -14.47 20.41
C ASP A 32 24.09 -13.67 20.82
N SER A 33 24.07 -13.29 22.09
CA SER A 33 25.16 -12.70 22.86
C SER A 33 26.42 -13.59 22.84
N ARG A 34 27.57 -13.01 22.48
CA ARG A 34 28.90 -13.62 22.72
C ARG A 34 29.64 -12.91 23.84
N SER A 35 29.93 -13.69 24.88
CA SER A 35 30.93 -13.43 25.92
C SER A 35 32.35 -13.61 25.38
N VAL A 36 33.26 -12.84 25.95
CA VAL A 36 34.69 -12.76 25.65
C VAL A 36 35.46 -13.80 26.49
N ASN A 37 36.26 -14.68 25.87
CA ASN A 37 37.71 -14.85 26.14
C ASN A 37 38.33 -16.16 25.58
N SER A 38 39.49 -15.97 24.96
CA SER A 38 40.74 -16.74 25.14
C SER A 38 40.98 -18.10 24.46
N MET A 39 42.02 -18.08 23.60
CA MET A 39 43.13 -19.04 23.41
C MET A 39 43.25 -19.94 22.15
N THR A 40 44.42 -19.76 21.50
CA THR A 40 45.31 -20.70 20.74
C THR A 40 44.95 -21.23 19.33
N VAL A 41 45.54 -20.59 18.29
CA VAL A 41 46.58 -21.04 17.29
C VAL A 41 46.69 -22.57 16.96
N PRO A 42 47.13 -23.04 15.76
CA PRO A 42 46.81 -22.74 14.35
C PRO A 42 46.56 -24.03 13.50
N CYS A 43 46.51 -23.90 12.16
CA CYS A 43 47.18 -24.77 11.15
C CYS A 43 46.31 -25.44 10.05
N THR A 44 46.96 -25.49 8.88
CA THR A 44 46.78 -26.33 7.67
C THR A 44 45.61 -26.10 6.70
N THR A 45 45.97 -25.43 5.60
CA THR A 45 45.85 -25.88 4.19
C THR A 45 45.09 -27.17 3.90
N ASN A 46 44.19 -27.13 2.91
CA ASN A 46 44.23 -28.10 1.80
C ASN A 46 43.44 -27.65 0.56
N THR A 47 44.17 -27.72 -0.55
CA THR A 47 43.79 -27.70 -1.97
C THR A 47 43.13 -29.01 -2.42
N CYS A 48 42.16 -28.94 -3.33
CA CYS A 48 41.83 -29.94 -4.38
C CYS A 48 40.90 -29.23 -5.39
N ALA A 49 41.27 -28.92 -6.63
CA ALA A 49 41.73 -29.73 -7.76
C ALA A 49 40.62 -30.53 -8.47
N ILE A 50 40.31 -30.09 -9.70
CA ILE A 50 40.08 -30.88 -10.94
C ILE A 50 38.75 -31.67 -10.95
N THR A 51 37.86 -31.57 -11.96
CA THR A 51 38.00 -32.29 -13.23
C THR A 51 36.98 -31.84 -14.28
N VAL A 52 37.48 -31.80 -15.52
CA VAL A 52 36.83 -31.57 -16.82
C VAL A 52 35.96 -32.75 -17.25
N CYS A 53 34.86 -32.51 -17.97
CA CYS A 53 34.33 -33.45 -18.98
C CYS A 53 33.69 -32.70 -20.15
N LEU A 54 34.41 -32.74 -21.28
CA LEU A 54 33.94 -32.48 -22.63
C LEU A 54 33.20 -33.73 -23.15
N VAL A 55 32.02 -33.54 -23.77
CA VAL A 55 31.58 -34.43 -24.85
C VAL A 55 31.03 -33.56 -25.98
N ILE A 56 31.77 -33.58 -27.09
CA ILE A 56 31.35 -33.16 -28.42
C ILE A 56 30.79 -34.41 -29.10
N SER A 57 29.62 -34.29 -29.75
CA SER A 57 29.31 -35.12 -30.91
C SER A 57 28.38 -34.34 -31.84
N SER A 58 28.98 -33.98 -32.97
CA SER A 58 28.40 -33.36 -34.15
C SER A 58 27.82 -34.45 -35.07
N LEU A 59 26.84 -34.08 -35.90
CA LEU A 59 26.77 -34.26 -37.36
C LEU A 59 25.30 -34.42 -37.83
N ILE A 60 24.68 -33.36 -38.37
CA ILE A 60 24.47 -33.06 -39.82
C ILE A 60 23.41 -33.96 -40.49
N LEU A 61 22.27 -33.37 -40.92
CA LEU A 61 21.91 -33.14 -42.34
C LEU A 61 20.51 -32.48 -42.46
N SER A 62 20.48 -31.28 -43.06
CA SER A 62 19.31 -30.53 -43.58
C SER A 62 18.84 -31.13 -44.93
N PRO A 63 17.92 -30.51 -45.71
CA PRO A 63 16.76 -29.64 -45.42
C PRO A 63 15.48 -30.16 -46.11
N PHE A 64 14.29 -29.68 -45.74
CA PHE A 64 13.13 -29.73 -46.65
C PHE A 64 12.39 -28.38 -46.63
N ALA A 65 12.39 -27.75 -47.80
CA ALA A 65 11.66 -26.54 -48.10
C ALA A 65 10.20 -26.90 -48.38
N PHE A 66 9.27 -26.17 -47.76
CA PHE A 66 7.94 -25.97 -48.33
C PHE A 66 7.52 -24.53 -48.05
N ALA A 67 7.38 -23.78 -49.14
CA ALA A 67 6.70 -22.50 -49.15
C ALA A 67 5.20 -22.77 -49.18
N GLN A 68 4.43 -22.10 -48.33
CA GLN A 68 3.08 -21.68 -48.73
C GLN A 68 2.59 -20.47 -47.90
N GLU A 69 1.78 -19.70 -48.62
CA GLU A 69 1.28 -18.35 -48.39
C GLU A 69 0.50 -18.06 -47.10
N SER A 70 0.70 -16.83 -46.65
CA SER A 70 -0.24 -15.88 -46.03
C SER A 70 -1.65 -16.37 -45.68
N VAL A 71 -1.99 -16.27 -44.39
CA VAL A 71 -3.22 -15.60 -43.95
C VAL A 71 -2.93 -14.78 -42.71
N GLU A 72 -3.16 -13.50 -42.89
CA GLU A 72 -3.26 -12.41 -41.93
C GLU A 72 -4.28 -12.75 -40.83
N SER A 73 -3.83 -12.82 -39.57
CA SER A 73 -4.73 -12.83 -38.41
C SER A 73 -4.15 -11.93 -37.34
N THR A 74 -4.52 -10.67 -37.46
CA THR A 74 -4.43 -9.60 -36.48
C THR A 74 -5.12 -10.02 -35.18
N ALA A 75 -4.37 -10.65 -34.28
CA ALA A 75 -4.78 -10.82 -32.90
C ALA A 75 -4.66 -9.47 -32.19
N SER A 76 -5.79 -8.76 -32.17
CA SER A 76 -6.04 -7.51 -31.48
C SER A 76 -5.65 -7.60 -30.00
N SER A 77 -4.45 -7.13 -29.68
CA SER A 77 -4.06 -6.78 -28.31
C SER A 77 -5.01 -5.71 -27.79
N SER A 78 -5.65 -6.01 -26.67
CA SER A 78 -6.63 -5.17 -25.99
C SER A 78 -6.03 -3.80 -25.65
N HIS A 79 -6.30 -2.82 -26.49
CA HIS A 79 -5.92 -1.44 -26.30
C HIS A 79 -6.81 -0.81 -25.22
N VAL A 80 -6.51 -1.09 -23.95
CA VAL A 80 -7.04 -0.29 -22.85
C VAL A 80 -6.30 1.04 -22.90
N VAL A 81 -6.86 1.99 -23.66
CA VAL A 81 -6.46 3.40 -23.61
C VAL A 81 -6.77 3.90 -22.20
N ASN A 82 -5.85 3.71 -21.27
CA ASN A 82 -5.89 4.40 -20.00
C ASN A 82 -5.82 5.91 -20.32
N SER A 83 -6.59 6.72 -19.59
CA SER A 83 -6.71 8.17 -19.77
C SER A 83 -5.42 8.96 -19.48
N THR A 84 -4.26 8.30 -19.53
CA THR A 84 -2.94 8.77 -19.10
C THR A 84 -2.10 9.35 -20.22
N GLY A 85 -2.59 9.39 -21.46
CA GLY A 85 -1.83 9.91 -22.61
C GLY A 85 -0.59 9.10 -23.00
N PHE A 86 -0.33 7.99 -22.30
CA PHE A 86 0.72 7.01 -22.55
C PHE A 86 0.13 5.60 -22.46
N THR A 87 0.54 4.74 -23.36
CA THR A 87 0.26 3.31 -23.35
C THR A 87 1.14 2.59 -22.32
N ALA A 88 0.73 1.39 -21.90
CA ALA A 88 1.53 0.58 -20.99
C ALA A 88 2.91 0.20 -21.58
N ASP A 89 2.95 -0.04 -22.89
CA ASP A 89 4.16 -0.45 -23.61
C ASP A 89 5.15 0.70 -23.72
N GLU A 90 4.70 1.93 -24.02
CA GLU A 90 5.56 3.13 -24.02
C GLU A 90 6.24 3.34 -22.66
N ILE A 91 5.49 3.21 -21.55
CA ILE A 91 6.04 3.34 -20.20
C ILE A 91 7.04 2.22 -19.90
N ARG A 92 6.75 0.98 -20.29
CA ARG A 92 7.65 -0.17 -20.06
C ARG A 92 8.95 -0.02 -20.85
N ASP A 93 8.86 0.42 -22.10
CA ASP A 93 10.01 0.61 -22.96
C ASP A 93 10.89 1.77 -22.50
N ALA A 94 10.28 2.90 -22.13
CA ALA A 94 10.99 4.03 -21.53
C ALA A 94 11.67 3.61 -20.20
N TYR A 95 10.98 2.83 -19.36
CA TYR A 95 11.57 2.31 -18.13
C TYR A 95 12.77 1.40 -18.40
N ARG A 96 12.65 0.44 -19.32
CA ARG A 96 13.73 -0.49 -19.69
C ARG A 96 15.01 0.23 -20.16
N LYS A 97 14.87 1.35 -20.86
CA LYS A 97 16.01 2.14 -21.35
C LYS A 97 16.64 3.03 -20.27
N SER A 98 15.86 3.47 -19.28
CA SER A 98 16.27 4.50 -18.33
C SER A 98 16.63 3.99 -16.92
N HIS A 99 16.14 2.83 -16.50
CA HIS A 99 16.22 2.40 -15.09
C HIS A 99 17.62 1.98 -14.62
N GLN A 100 18.55 1.65 -15.53
CA GLN A 100 19.95 1.30 -15.22
C GLN A 100 20.12 0.18 -14.16
N GLY A 101 19.16 -0.75 -14.08
CA GLY A 101 19.13 -1.84 -13.10
C GLY A 101 18.45 -1.48 -11.77
N TYR A 102 18.04 -0.23 -11.56
CA TYR A 102 17.33 0.21 -10.37
C TYR A 102 15.82 -0.03 -10.48
N SER A 103 15.14 -0.09 -9.33
CA SER A 103 13.67 -0.21 -9.26
C SER A 103 12.93 1.06 -9.70
N SER A 104 11.63 0.95 -9.99
CA SER A 104 10.80 2.12 -10.34
C SER A 104 10.70 3.13 -9.20
N ASP A 105 10.64 2.65 -7.95
CA ASP A 105 10.71 3.50 -6.77
C ASP A 105 12.00 4.34 -6.81
N GLU A 106 13.14 3.70 -7.06
CA GLU A 106 14.45 4.35 -7.09
C GLU A 106 14.59 5.36 -8.23
N LEU A 107 14.06 5.01 -9.41
CA LEU A 107 14.02 5.90 -10.57
C LEU A 107 13.29 7.20 -10.25
N ILE A 108 12.18 7.13 -9.51
CA ILE A 108 11.40 8.32 -9.12
C ILE A 108 12.17 9.18 -8.13
N LEU A 109 13.00 8.59 -7.27
CA LEU A 109 13.72 9.35 -6.23
C LEU A 109 14.93 10.11 -6.80
N GLN A 110 15.69 9.48 -7.70
CA GLN A 110 16.91 10.04 -8.29
C GLN A 110 16.60 10.91 -9.50
N ASP A 111 17.06 12.16 -9.50
CA ASP A 111 16.72 13.11 -10.56
C ASP A 111 17.30 12.68 -11.92
N LYS A 112 18.53 12.13 -11.95
CA LYS A 112 19.16 11.63 -13.19
C LYS A 112 18.36 10.52 -13.86
N LEU A 113 17.88 9.53 -13.12
CA LEU A 113 17.10 8.42 -13.66
C LEU A 113 15.71 8.89 -14.12
N ARG A 114 15.06 9.72 -13.29
CA ARG A 114 13.78 10.35 -13.61
C ARG A 114 13.85 11.15 -14.90
N GLU A 115 14.84 12.03 -15.04
CA GLU A 115 15.01 12.85 -16.24
C GLU A 115 15.25 12.00 -17.49
N THR A 116 16.07 10.94 -17.36
CA THR A 116 16.31 10.02 -18.47
C THR A 116 15.01 9.34 -18.91
N PHE A 117 14.21 8.86 -17.95
CA PHE A 117 12.89 8.26 -18.23
C PHE A 117 11.93 9.23 -18.91
N LEU A 118 11.85 10.48 -18.44
CA LEU A 118 10.99 11.50 -19.03
C LEU A 118 11.41 11.84 -20.46
N ARG A 119 12.72 11.97 -20.72
CA ARG A 119 13.25 12.21 -22.07
C ARG A 119 12.95 11.06 -23.03
N GLU A 120 12.99 9.80 -22.57
CA GLU A 120 12.59 8.63 -23.38
C GLU A 120 11.10 8.68 -23.80
N LEU A 121 10.26 9.40 -23.05
CA LEU A 121 8.86 9.64 -23.38
C LEU A 121 8.63 10.94 -24.16
N GLY A 122 9.70 11.63 -24.57
CA GLY A 122 9.62 12.93 -25.25
C GLY A 122 9.09 14.04 -24.35
N ILE A 123 9.31 13.93 -23.04
CA ILE A 123 8.90 14.93 -22.04
C ILE A 123 10.14 15.71 -21.59
N ASP A 124 10.11 17.04 -21.70
CA ASP A 124 11.17 17.88 -21.15
C ASP A 124 10.98 17.99 -19.62
N PRO A 125 11.94 17.51 -18.80
CA PRO A 125 11.84 17.56 -17.35
C PRO A 125 11.80 18.99 -16.79
N ASN A 126 12.31 19.98 -17.52
CA ASN A 126 12.41 21.38 -17.07
C ASN A 126 11.27 22.25 -17.59
N GLU A 127 10.43 21.75 -18.49
CA GLU A 127 9.34 22.53 -19.07
C GLU A 127 8.08 22.46 -18.19
N GLU A 128 7.71 23.59 -17.57
CA GLU A 128 6.58 23.69 -16.65
C GLU A 128 5.23 23.34 -17.32
N SER A 129 5.07 23.66 -18.60
CA SER A 129 3.89 23.30 -19.41
C SER A 129 3.66 21.78 -19.46
N GLN A 130 4.71 20.98 -19.21
CA GLN A 130 4.68 19.52 -19.28
C GLN A 130 4.62 18.84 -17.90
N PHE A 131 4.55 19.59 -16.79
CA PHE A 131 4.54 19.01 -15.44
C PHE A 131 3.39 18.01 -15.22
N ASP A 132 2.21 18.29 -15.77
CA ASP A 132 1.08 17.36 -15.73
C ASP A 132 1.36 16.05 -16.49
N ARG A 133 2.04 16.14 -17.65
CA ARG A 133 2.46 14.97 -18.42
C ARG A 133 3.52 14.17 -17.65
N GLN A 134 4.49 14.84 -17.02
CA GLN A 134 5.48 14.19 -16.15
C GLN A 134 4.82 13.42 -15.00
N ARG A 135 3.91 14.09 -14.27
CA ARG A 135 3.16 13.49 -13.16
C ARG A 135 2.38 12.27 -13.62
N THR A 136 1.74 12.37 -14.77
CA THR A 136 0.93 11.28 -15.35
C THR A 136 1.80 10.07 -15.75
N ALA A 137 2.93 10.30 -16.43
CA ALA A 137 3.86 9.24 -16.83
C ALA A 137 4.42 8.46 -15.61
N LEU A 138 4.83 9.17 -14.56
CA LEU A 138 5.41 8.54 -13.38
C LEU A 138 4.37 7.81 -12.52
N ARG A 139 3.14 8.33 -12.44
CA ARG A 139 2.02 7.61 -11.84
C ARG A 139 1.70 6.32 -12.63
N ALA A 140 1.69 6.38 -13.96
CA ALA A 140 1.48 5.21 -14.80
C ALA A 140 2.57 4.14 -14.56
N LEU A 141 3.84 4.55 -14.44
CA LEU A 141 4.94 3.65 -14.06
C LEU A 141 4.70 2.97 -12.71
N LEU A 142 4.29 3.71 -11.67
CA LEU A 142 3.97 3.14 -10.37
C LEU A 142 2.78 2.17 -10.43
N GLN A 143 1.77 2.47 -11.25
CA GLN A 143 0.60 1.61 -11.43
C GLN A 143 0.97 0.29 -12.11
N LEU A 144 1.75 0.32 -13.19
CA LEU A 144 2.24 -0.90 -13.85
C LEU A 144 3.04 -1.78 -12.89
N ARG A 145 3.94 -1.16 -12.11
CA ARG A 145 4.69 -1.89 -11.08
C ARG A 145 3.77 -2.52 -10.02
N LYS A 146 2.73 -1.81 -9.56
CA LYS A 146 1.78 -2.33 -8.55
C LYS A 146 0.95 -3.50 -9.08
N ARG A 147 0.67 -3.54 -10.39
CA ARG A 147 -0.05 -4.63 -11.06
C ARG A 147 0.84 -5.83 -11.39
N GLY A 148 2.16 -5.65 -11.39
CA GLY A 148 3.13 -6.66 -11.81
C GLY A 148 3.49 -6.59 -13.30
N ASP A 149 2.93 -5.65 -14.05
CA ASP A 149 3.03 -5.55 -15.51
C ASP A 149 4.33 -4.89 -16.01
N LEU A 150 5.22 -4.47 -15.11
CA LEU A 150 6.45 -3.79 -15.49
C LEU A 150 7.50 -4.76 -16.05
N ASP A 151 7.43 -6.05 -15.70
CA ASP A 151 8.29 -7.17 -16.14
C ASP A 151 9.70 -6.78 -16.63
N VAL A 152 10.46 -6.10 -15.77
CA VAL A 152 11.85 -5.71 -16.02
C VAL A 152 12.66 -6.02 -14.75
N PRO A 153 13.72 -6.83 -14.85
CA PRO A 153 14.49 -7.24 -13.68
C PRO A 153 15.27 -6.07 -13.07
N THR A 154 15.22 -5.96 -11.74
CA THR A 154 16.00 -4.97 -10.98
C THR A 154 17.23 -5.65 -10.39
N THR A 155 18.42 -5.19 -10.79
CA THR A 155 19.72 -5.78 -10.40
C THR A 155 20.48 -4.96 -9.37
N LYS A 156 20.05 -3.71 -9.10
CA LYS A 156 20.72 -2.80 -8.17
C LYS A 156 19.84 -2.42 -6.99
N ARG A 157 20.47 -2.26 -5.84
CA ARG A 157 19.89 -1.65 -4.63
C ARG A 157 20.44 -0.24 -4.44
N SER A 158 19.71 0.60 -3.71
CA SER A 158 20.18 1.91 -3.29
C SER A 158 21.54 1.80 -2.61
N GLY A 159 22.49 2.64 -3.02
CA GLY A 159 23.82 2.72 -2.41
C GLY A 159 23.87 3.58 -1.15
N GLU A 160 22.82 4.36 -0.86
CA GLU A 160 22.80 5.26 0.30
C GLU A 160 22.65 4.48 1.62
N ALA A 161 23.48 4.83 2.61
CA ALA A 161 23.50 4.19 3.91
C ALA A 161 22.18 4.41 4.66
N SER A 162 21.67 3.33 5.28
CA SER A 162 20.43 3.35 6.05
C SER A 162 20.48 4.36 7.21
N GLN A 163 21.65 4.59 7.82
CA GLN A 163 21.83 5.59 8.87
C GLN A 163 21.53 7.01 8.38
N THR A 164 22.01 7.38 7.18
CA THR A 164 21.78 8.71 6.59
C THR A 164 20.29 8.95 6.34
N ILE A 165 19.61 7.96 5.76
CA ILE A 165 18.15 8.02 5.53
C ILE A 165 17.42 8.14 6.86
N ASN A 166 17.80 7.36 7.88
CA ASN A 166 17.17 7.38 9.20
C ASN A 166 17.34 8.74 9.90
N ALA A 167 18.52 9.37 9.77
CA ALA A 167 18.77 10.69 10.33
C ALA A 167 17.87 11.77 9.70
N ALA A 168 17.50 11.60 8.42
CA ALA A 168 16.61 12.52 7.73
C ALA A 168 15.11 12.28 7.97
N ILE A 169 14.71 11.16 8.60
CA ILE A 169 13.28 10.81 8.81
C ILE A 169 12.50 11.93 9.52
N PRO A 170 12.95 12.51 10.65
CA PRO A 170 12.17 13.53 11.34
C PRO A 170 11.94 14.78 10.47
N THR A 171 12.98 15.22 9.75
CA THR A 171 12.91 16.35 8.82
C THR A 171 11.95 16.06 7.67
N ALA A 172 12.10 14.89 7.04
CA ALA A 172 11.24 14.45 5.95
C ALA A 172 9.78 14.30 6.39
N GLU A 173 9.52 13.80 7.62
CA GLU A 173 8.18 13.64 8.17
C GLU A 173 7.46 14.97 8.35
N ILE A 174 8.12 15.98 8.92
CA ILE A 174 7.52 17.31 9.08
C ILE A 174 7.30 17.94 7.70
N ALA A 175 8.32 17.93 6.83
CA ALA A 175 8.25 18.55 5.51
C ALA A 175 7.13 17.95 4.65
N ILE A 176 7.02 16.62 4.59
CA ILE A 176 5.99 15.96 3.77
C ILE A 176 4.59 16.20 4.32
N ARG A 177 4.36 16.21 5.64
CA ARG A 177 3.04 16.52 6.21
C ARG A 177 2.57 17.91 5.77
N THR A 178 3.46 18.91 5.84
CA THR A 178 3.18 20.27 5.38
C THR A 178 2.73 20.32 3.92
N VAL A 179 3.42 19.62 3.02
CA VAL A 179 3.06 19.59 1.59
C VAL A 179 1.75 18.84 1.35
N LEU A 180 1.56 17.68 2.00
CA LEU A 180 0.33 16.89 1.88
C LEU A 180 -0.91 17.69 2.34
N ASP A 181 -0.78 18.43 3.44
CA ASP A 181 -1.88 19.24 3.99
C ASP A 181 -2.19 20.45 3.09
N ARG A 182 -1.18 21.08 2.49
CA ARG A 182 -1.36 22.25 1.61
C ARG A 182 -2.03 21.92 0.28
N HIS A 183 -1.72 20.74 -0.28
CA HIS A 183 -2.18 20.34 -1.62
C HIS A 183 -3.29 19.29 -1.60
N GLU A 184 -3.74 18.87 -0.40
CA GLU A 184 -4.67 17.74 -0.23
C GLU A 184 -4.26 16.49 -1.04
N ALA A 185 -2.95 16.23 -1.08
CA ALA A 185 -2.34 15.26 -1.98
C ALA A 185 -1.95 13.95 -1.28
N MET A 186 -1.65 12.89 -2.04
CA MET A 186 -1.01 11.68 -1.53
C MET A 186 0.52 11.74 -1.69
N ILE A 187 1.24 10.90 -0.95
CA ILE A 187 2.71 10.83 -1.03
C ILE A 187 3.19 10.49 -2.45
N ASP A 188 2.50 9.58 -3.15
CA ASP A 188 2.85 9.24 -4.54
C ASP A 188 2.72 10.46 -5.46
N ASP A 189 1.79 11.39 -5.17
CA ASP A 189 1.56 12.61 -5.94
C ASP A 189 2.71 13.59 -5.73
N VAL A 190 3.08 13.82 -4.46
CA VAL A 190 4.21 14.69 -4.10
C VAL A 190 5.51 14.20 -4.73
N LEU A 191 5.75 12.88 -4.77
CA LEU A 191 6.97 12.33 -5.37
C LEU A 191 6.98 12.36 -6.90
N CYS A 192 5.81 12.35 -7.55
CA CYS A 192 5.70 12.35 -9.01
C CYS A 192 5.64 13.77 -9.62
N ASP A 193 5.07 14.74 -8.91
CA ASP A 193 4.87 16.11 -9.37
C ASP A 193 6.12 17.00 -9.16
N PRO A 194 6.68 17.64 -10.20
CA PRO A 194 7.88 18.48 -10.06
C PRO A 194 7.73 19.66 -9.09
N SER A 195 6.56 20.31 -9.08
CA SER A 195 6.30 21.47 -8.23
C SER A 195 6.24 21.04 -6.76
N MET A 196 5.49 19.98 -6.45
CA MET A 196 5.41 19.46 -5.09
C MET A 196 6.74 18.84 -4.60
N ARG A 197 7.56 18.27 -5.49
CA ARG A 197 8.93 17.82 -5.14
C ARG A 197 9.83 18.98 -4.73
N SER A 198 9.74 20.08 -5.48
CA SER A 198 10.52 21.29 -5.21
C SER A 198 10.09 21.91 -3.88
N GLU A 199 8.78 21.95 -3.63
CA GLU A 199 8.22 22.42 -2.36
C GLU A 199 8.62 21.53 -1.18
N LEU A 200 8.57 20.20 -1.33
CA LEU A 200 9.06 19.24 -0.33
C LEU A 200 10.51 19.54 0.05
N GLN A 201 11.36 19.81 -0.94
CA GLN A 201 12.76 20.14 -0.69
C GLN A 201 12.91 21.47 0.05
N GLN A 202 12.16 22.50 -0.34
CA GLN A 202 12.17 23.79 0.34
C GLN A 202 11.73 23.68 1.81
N GLU A 203 10.67 22.91 2.10
CA GLU A 203 10.24 22.67 3.48
C GLU A 203 11.28 21.87 4.27
N ALA A 204 11.95 20.90 3.66
CA ALA A 204 13.02 20.15 4.30
C ALA A 204 14.26 21.02 4.61
N GLU A 205 14.65 21.91 3.69
CA GLU A 205 15.80 22.81 3.85
C GLU A 205 15.59 23.87 4.94
N ARG A 206 14.35 24.31 5.17
CA ARG A 206 14.00 25.20 6.29
C ARG A 206 14.26 24.54 7.65
N LEU A 207 14.07 23.23 7.73
CA LEU A 207 14.23 22.45 8.96
C LEU A 207 15.68 21.96 9.14
N SER A 208 16.34 21.57 8.05
CA SER A 208 17.71 21.07 8.06
C SER A 208 18.46 21.59 6.82
N LYS A 209 19.31 22.59 7.04
CA LYS A 209 20.08 23.21 5.96
C LYS A 209 21.02 22.21 5.29
N GLY A 210 20.99 22.17 3.95
CA GLY A 210 21.88 21.34 3.15
C GLY A 210 21.51 19.85 3.15
N VAL A 211 20.31 19.48 3.61
CA VAL A 211 19.83 18.10 3.48
C VAL A 211 19.66 17.74 2.00
N SER A 212 20.22 16.60 1.59
CA SER A 212 20.14 16.13 0.21
C SER A 212 18.70 15.80 -0.18
N ALA A 213 18.29 16.26 -1.38
CA ALA A 213 16.95 16.01 -1.90
C ALA A 213 16.65 14.51 -2.09
N GLU A 214 17.64 13.73 -2.54
CA GLU A 214 17.48 12.29 -2.66
C GLU A 214 17.27 11.63 -1.29
N THR A 215 18.03 12.04 -0.28
CA THR A 215 17.91 11.54 1.09
C THR A 215 16.52 11.84 1.67
N VAL A 216 16.01 13.07 1.49
CA VAL A 216 14.66 13.46 1.92
C VAL A 216 13.61 12.58 1.26
N ARG A 217 13.66 12.43 -0.07
CA ARG A 217 12.67 11.65 -0.82
C ARG A 217 12.72 10.17 -0.45
N ARG A 218 13.91 9.60 -0.20
CA ARG A 218 14.06 8.23 0.34
C ARG A 218 13.43 8.08 1.71
N ALA A 219 13.67 9.06 2.60
CA ALA A 219 13.06 9.06 3.93
C ALA A 219 11.53 9.13 3.83
N VAL A 220 10.98 9.96 2.93
CA VAL A 220 9.53 9.99 2.62
C VAL A 220 9.02 8.64 2.12
N LEU A 221 9.73 7.98 1.20
CA LEU A 221 9.33 6.65 0.72
C LEU A 221 9.35 5.60 1.85
N ARG A 222 10.32 5.67 2.76
CA ARG A 222 10.41 4.79 3.93
C ARG A 222 9.27 5.05 4.92
N LEU A 223 8.94 6.31 5.16
CA LEU A 223 7.79 6.72 5.97
C LEU A 223 6.46 6.22 5.38
N ARG A 224 6.30 6.29 4.05
CA ARG A 224 5.16 5.69 3.34
C ARG A 224 5.09 4.19 3.53
N LYS A 225 6.19 3.47 3.31
CA LYS A 225 6.26 2.01 3.41
C LYS A 225 6.00 1.53 4.85
N SER A 226 6.47 2.28 5.84
CA SER A 226 6.18 2.04 7.26
C SER A 226 4.82 2.55 7.72
N ARG A 227 4.01 3.15 6.83
CA ARG A 227 2.68 3.71 7.11
C ARG A 227 2.66 4.79 8.22
N ARG A 228 3.80 5.43 8.52
CA ARG A 228 3.95 6.46 9.57
C ARG A 228 3.30 7.80 9.24
N LEU A 229 3.04 8.06 7.95
CA LEU A 229 2.42 9.29 7.46
C LEU A 229 0.92 9.16 7.22
N ARG A 230 0.30 8.06 7.64
CA ARG A 230 -1.16 8.00 7.61
C ARG A 230 -1.68 9.13 8.49
N PRO A 231 -2.67 9.91 8.02
CA PRO A 231 -3.28 10.92 8.87
C PRO A 231 -3.65 10.22 10.17
N GLU A 232 -3.33 10.84 11.30
CA GLU A 232 -3.92 10.48 12.57
C GLU A 232 -5.42 10.73 12.41
N LEU A 233 -6.12 9.76 11.79
CA LEU A 233 -7.55 9.80 11.55
C LEU A 233 -8.23 9.99 12.89
N VAL A 234 -7.67 9.41 13.96
CA VAL A 234 -8.07 9.65 15.34
C VAL A 234 -8.08 11.14 15.72
N LEU A 235 -7.09 11.93 15.29
CA LEU A 235 -7.05 13.39 15.50
C LEU A 235 -8.07 14.13 14.63
N ARG A 236 -8.16 13.83 13.33
CA ARG A 236 -9.16 14.50 12.44
C ARG A 236 -10.61 14.14 12.77
N VAL A 237 -10.83 12.96 13.35
CA VAL A 237 -12.17 12.49 13.78
C VAL A 237 -12.58 13.11 15.12
N ALA A 238 -11.66 13.74 15.86
CA ALA A 238 -12.02 14.52 17.06
C ALA A 238 -12.84 15.77 16.69
N ASP A 239 -12.60 16.33 15.49
CA ASP A 239 -13.23 17.57 15.02
C ASP A 239 -14.61 17.38 14.38
N TRP A 240 -15.16 16.16 14.35
CA TRP A 240 -16.45 15.87 13.68
C TRP A 240 -17.65 15.80 14.62
N ASP A 241 -17.55 16.43 15.80
CA ASP A 241 -18.61 16.45 16.82
C ASP A 241 -19.16 15.05 17.14
N ARG A 242 -18.28 14.04 17.18
CA ARG A 242 -18.68 12.67 17.44
C ARG A 242 -19.25 12.53 18.84
N THR A 243 -20.35 11.81 18.97
CA THR A 243 -20.89 11.42 20.27
C THR A 243 -20.50 9.99 20.56
N VAL A 244 -19.78 9.77 21.67
CA VAL A 244 -19.41 8.43 22.14
C VAL A 244 -20.37 8.02 23.25
N THR A 245 -21.08 6.90 23.06
CA THR A 245 -21.95 6.32 24.08
C THR A 245 -21.59 4.86 24.32
N THR A 246 -21.82 4.37 25.53
CA THR A 246 -21.58 2.97 25.89
C THR A 246 -22.84 2.38 26.50
N HIS A 247 -23.21 1.19 26.06
CA HIS A 247 -24.42 0.49 26.47
C HIS A 247 -24.08 -0.95 26.86
N PRO A 248 -24.65 -1.50 27.94
CA PRO A 248 -24.61 -2.93 28.16
C PRO A 248 -25.39 -3.63 27.04
N MET A 249 -24.86 -4.74 26.52
CA MET A 249 -25.61 -5.55 25.54
C MET A 249 -26.86 -6.17 26.15
N LYS A 250 -26.78 -6.51 27.43
CA LYS A 250 -27.91 -7.00 28.21
C LYS A 250 -28.97 -5.92 28.32
N ASN A 251 -30.16 -6.22 27.81
CA ASN A 251 -31.32 -5.30 27.76
C ASN A 251 -31.11 -4.06 26.88
N LEU A 252 -30.28 -4.16 25.83
CA LEU A 252 -30.09 -3.06 24.89
C LEU A 252 -31.40 -2.71 24.15
N ALA A 253 -31.93 -1.51 24.41
CA ALA A 253 -33.10 -0.99 23.75
C ALA A 253 -32.72 -0.35 22.39
N LEU A 254 -32.94 -1.08 21.29
CA LEU A 254 -32.51 -0.66 19.93
C LEU A 254 -33.05 0.70 19.50
N ASP A 255 -34.26 1.06 19.92
CA ASP A 255 -34.93 2.33 19.63
C ASP A 255 -34.21 3.55 20.23
N THR A 256 -33.45 3.34 21.31
CA THR A 256 -32.63 4.38 21.94
C THR A 256 -31.33 4.67 21.19
N LEU A 257 -30.91 3.78 20.28
CA LEU A 257 -29.65 3.94 19.56
C LEU A 257 -29.77 4.97 18.43
N PRO A 258 -28.71 5.76 18.17
CA PRO A 258 -28.70 6.70 17.06
C PRO A 258 -28.83 5.97 15.71
N ASN A 259 -29.62 6.54 14.81
CA ASN A 259 -29.75 6.04 13.43
C ASN A 259 -28.94 6.88 12.44
N THR A 260 -27.68 7.16 12.81
CA THR A 260 -26.73 7.96 12.03
C THR A 260 -25.52 7.12 11.61
N PRO A 261 -24.66 7.64 10.72
CA PRO A 261 -23.40 6.99 10.39
C PRO A 261 -22.48 6.91 11.61
N GLY A 262 -21.71 5.83 11.72
CA GLY A 262 -20.90 5.59 12.90
C GLY A 262 -19.97 4.41 12.80
N VAL A 263 -19.18 4.24 13.85
CA VAL A 263 -18.40 3.02 14.13
C VAL A 263 -18.87 2.47 15.47
N TYR A 264 -19.01 1.15 15.57
CA TYR A 264 -19.42 0.45 16.77
C TYR A 264 -18.36 -0.55 17.20
N LEU A 265 -18.24 -0.76 18.51
CA LEU A 265 -17.27 -1.65 19.12
C LEU A 265 -17.98 -2.54 20.14
N PHE A 266 -17.80 -3.84 20.02
CA PHE A 266 -18.15 -4.81 21.07
C PHE A 266 -16.90 -5.07 21.91
N ARG A 267 -17.04 -5.04 23.24
CA ARG A 267 -15.95 -5.38 24.17
C ARG A 267 -16.48 -6.07 25.42
N ASP A 268 -15.66 -6.91 26.04
CA ASP A 268 -15.91 -7.53 27.32
C ASP A 268 -14.75 -7.24 28.30
N SER A 269 -14.66 -8.02 29.39
CA SER A 269 -13.58 -7.94 30.37
C SER A 269 -12.20 -8.32 29.82
N THR A 270 -12.15 -9.10 28.73
CA THR A 270 -10.93 -9.60 28.09
C THR A 270 -10.37 -8.66 27.04
N GLY A 271 -11.19 -7.72 26.56
CA GLY A 271 -10.77 -6.69 25.61
C GLY A 271 -11.81 -6.44 24.52
N TYR A 272 -11.36 -5.94 23.37
CA TYR A 272 -12.22 -5.66 22.22
C TYR A 272 -12.51 -6.96 21.47
N LEU A 273 -13.79 -7.19 21.20
CA LEU A 273 -14.27 -8.37 20.48
C LEU A 273 -14.35 -8.10 19.00
N TYR A 274 -14.99 -7.00 18.61
CA TYR A 274 -15.24 -6.67 17.21
C TYR A 274 -15.47 -5.17 17.05
N ILE A 275 -15.04 -4.62 15.92
CA ILE A 275 -15.23 -3.22 15.52
C ILE A 275 -15.80 -3.21 14.11
N GLY A 276 -16.86 -2.43 13.88
CA GLY A 276 -17.50 -2.33 12.57
C GLY A 276 -17.96 -0.92 12.25
N GLU A 277 -18.06 -0.58 10.97
CA GLU A 277 -18.72 0.66 10.53
C GLU A 277 -20.17 0.44 10.08
N ALA A 278 -20.97 1.50 10.16
CA ALA A 278 -22.32 1.51 9.58
C ALA A 278 -22.69 2.90 9.08
N ILE A 279 -23.47 2.96 8.00
CA ILE A 279 -24.19 4.17 7.60
C ILE A 279 -25.38 4.47 8.54
N ARG A 280 -25.91 3.43 9.19
CA ARG A 280 -27.03 3.47 10.13
C ARG A 280 -26.74 2.53 11.29
N LEU A 281 -26.22 3.08 12.39
CA LEU A 281 -25.79 2.31 13.56
C LEU A 281 -26.91 1.41 14.10
N ARG A 282 -28.11 1.96 14.33
CA ARG A 282 -29.26 1.20 14.84
C ARG A 282 -29.57 -0.05 14.01
N ASP A 283 -29.69 0.12 12.69
CA ASP A 283 -30.05 -0.97 11.78
C ASP A 283 -29.00 -2.09 11.86
N ARG A 284 -27.71 -1.70 11.81
CA ARG A 284 -26.58 -2.63 11.83
C ARG A 284 -26.43 -3.39 13.15
N ILE A 285 -26.65 -2.72 14.30
CA ILE A 285 -26.67 -3.39 15.60
C ILE A 285 -27.86 -4.34 15.70
N GLY A 286 -29.01 -3.95 15.16
CA GLY A 286 -30.18 -4.82 15.06
C GLY A 286 -29.88 -6.10 14.27
N ASP A 287 -29.08 -6.03 13.21
CA ASP A 287 -28.64 -7.21 12.45
C ASP A 287 -27.79 -8.16 13.33
N HIS A 288 -26.82 -7.63 14.08
CA HIS A 288 -26.02 -8.45 15.00
C HIS A 288 -26.85 -9.16 16.06
N LEU A 289 -27.91 -8.52 16.57
CA LEU A 289 -28.83 -9.11 17.55
C LEU A 289 -29.75 -10.17 16.95
N ARG A 290 -30.19 -10.01 15.70
CA ARG A 290 -31.01 -11.01 14.99
C ARG A 290 -30.20 -12.21 14.50
N GLY A 291 -28.90 -12.02 14.32
CA GLY A 291 -27.97 -13.05 13.86
C GLY A 291 -26.75 -12.41 13.20
N SER A 292 -25.62 -12.42 13.90
CA SER A 292 -24.36 -11.93 13.35
C SER A 292 -23.82 -12.87 12.28
N HIS A 293 -23.38 -12.32 11.14
CA HIS A 293 -22.67 -13.08 10.09
C HIS A 293 -21.34 -13.68 10.56
N ASN A 294 -20.79 -13.20 11.67
CA ASN A 294 -19.65 -13.81 12.35
C ASN A 294 -20.17 -14.75 13.44
N ALA A 295 -20.05 -16.06 13.21
CA ALA A 295 -20.54 -17.10 14.12
C ALA A 295 -19.88 -17.05 15.51
N GLY A 296 -18.59 -16.71 15.57
CA GLY A 296 -17.87 -16.55 16.84
C GLY A 296 -18.39 -15.38 17.66
N LEU A 297 -18.64 -14.23 17.02
CA LEU A 297 -19.27 -13.08 17.66
C LEU A 297 -20.71 -13.38 18.06
N ALA A 298 -21.49 -14.05 17.20
CA ALA A 298 -22.88 -14.41 17.48
C ALA A 298 -23.01 -15.24 18.76
N SER A 299 -22.11 -16.23 18.93
CA SER A 299 -22.07 -17.09 20.11
C SER A 299 -21.87 -16.27 21.39
N ILE A 300 -21.01 -15.26 21.37
CA ILE A 300 -20.67 -14.47 22.56
C ILE A 300 -21.72 -13.42 22.88
N LEU A 301 -22.33 -12.82 21.85
CA LEU A 301 -23.42 -11.87 22.07
C LEU A 301 -24.68 -12.55 22.66
N GLY A 302 -24.83 -13.86 22.43
CA GLY A 302 -25.92 -14.66 23.01
C GLY A 302 -25.61 -15.33 24.35
N ASP A 303 -24.34 -15.36 24.79
CA ASP A 303 -23.94 -16.06 26.01
C ASP A 303 -23.87 -15.09 27.21
N ASP A 304 -24.82 -15.23 28.13
CA ASP A 304 -25.20 -14.19 29.10
C ASP A 304 -24.51 -14.36 30.48
N ALA A 305 -23.69 -15.40 30.67
CA ALA A 305 -23.36 -15.90 32.00
C ALA A 305 -21.93 -15.61 32.51
N SER A 306 -20.93 -15.42 31.63
CA SER A 306 -19.52 -15.37 32.08
C SER A 306 -18.81 -14.03 31.86
N ASN A 307 -19.10 -13.32 30.76
CA ASN A 307 -18.45 -12.04 30.44
C ASN A 307 -19.45 -11.07 29.80
N PRO A 308 -19.98 -10.09 30.54
CA PRO A 308 -20.98 -9.17 30.01
C PRO A 308 -20.37 -8.31 28.89
N VAL A 309 -20.95 -8.40 27.70
CA VAL A 309 -20.54 -7.60 26.55
C VAL A 309 -21.10 -6.18 26.67
N THR A 310 -20.29 -5.21 26.31
CA THR A 310 -20.67 -3.80 26.19
C THR A 310 -20.50 -3.35 24.74
N LEU A 311 -21.43 -2.50 24.31
CA LEU A 311 -21.45 -1.85 23.01
C LEU A 311 -21.04 -0.38 23.17
N GLU A 312 -19.95 0.00 22.52
CA GLU A 312 -19.53 1.40 22.40
C GLU A 312 -19.88 1.90 20.99
N LEU A 313 -20.54 3.05 20.91
CA LEU A 313 -20.98 3.66 19.67
C LEU A 313 -20.31 5.01 19.48
N HIS A 314 -19.62 5.17 18.37
CA HIS A 314 -19.10 6.45 17.88
C HIS A 314 -20.08 6.95 16.82
N ALA A 315 -21.07 7.72 17.24
CA ALA A 315 -22.08 8.28 16.35
C ALA A 315 -21.61 9.61 15.78
N PHE A 316 -21.70 9.76 14.47
CA PHE A 316 -21.39 11.02 13.79
C PHE A 316 -22.66 11.74 13.36
N PRO A 317 -22.64 13.09 13.31
CA PRO A 317 -23.71 13.86 12.67
C PRO A 317 -23.92 13.44 11.21
N ALA A 318 -25.17 13.45 10.74
CA ALA A 318 -25.50 13.02 9.38
C ALA A 318 -24.87 13.90 8.28
N ASN A 319 -24.52 15.15 8.61
CA ASN A 319 -23.84 16.11 7.74
C ASN A 319 -22.30 16.06 7.85
N SER A 320 -21.74 15.19 8.69
CA SER A 320 -20.28 15.07 8.85
C SER A 320 -19.62 14.32 7.67
N PRO A 321 -18.29 14.44 7.49
CA PRO A 321 -17.54 13.66 6.52
C PRO A 321 -17.70 12.14 6.68
N ALA A 322 -18.05 11.67 7.88
CA ALA A 322 -18.31 10.26 8.16
C ALA A 322 -19.57 9.72 7.46
N LYS A 323 -20.33 10.53 6.71
CA LYS A 323 -21.33 10.00 5.77
C LYS A 323 -20.67 9.20 4.62
N LYS A 324 -19.42 9.53 4.25
CA LYS A 324 -18.67 8.83 3.20
C LYS A 324 -18.12 7.49 3.72
N LEU A 325 -18.33 6.41 2.97
CA LEU A 325 -17.86 5.06 3.32
C LEU A 325 -16.34 5.01 3.55
N THR A 326 -15.57 5.65 2.65
CA THR A 326 -14.11 5.68 2.71
C THR A 326 -13.60 6.27 4.03
N VAL A 327 -14.28 7.31 4.53
CA VAL A 327 -13.93 7.98 5.78
C VAL A 327 -14.21 7.08 6.98
N ARG A 328 -15.38 6.45 7.04
CA ARG A 328 -15.72 5.53 8.15
C ARG A 328 -14.83 4.30 8.17
N ARG A 329 -14.57 3.68 7.00
CA ARG A 329 -13.65 2.54 6.90
C ARG A 329 -12.25 2.88 7.34
N ALA A 330 -11.78 4.09 7.03
CA ALA A 330 -10.48 4.53 7.49
C ALA A 330 -10.43 4.69 9.02
N TYR A 331 -11.50 5.23 9.63
CA TYR A 331 -11.60 5.35 11.08
C TYR A 331 -11.73 3.98 11.78
N GLU A 332 -12.58 3.10 11.26
CA GLU A 332 -12.73 1.70 11.67
C GLU A 332 -11.38 0.97 11.63
N SER A 333 -10.65 1.07 10.51
CA SER A 333 -9.34 0.41 10.34
C SER A 333 -8.33 0.86 11.39
N GLU A 334 -8.33 2.14 11.75
CA GLU A 334 -7.42 2.69 12.76
C GLU A 334 -7.81 2.23 14.18
N LEU A 335 -9.11 2.10 14.46
CA LEU A 335 -9.59 1.50 15.71
C LEU A 335 -9.27 0.00 15.79
N ILE A 336 -9.45 -0.77 14.72
CA ILE A 336 -9.04 -2.18 14.65
C ILE A 336 -7.54 -2.30 14.92
N ARG A 337 -6.72 -1.48 14.26
CA ARG A 337 -5.27 -1.51 14.44
C ARG A 337 -4.83 -1.15 15.86
N SER A 338 -5.46 -0.17 16.50
CA SER A 338 -5.06 0.27 17.85
C SER A 338 -5.61 -0.61 18.96
N ARG A 339 -6.82 -1.15 18.79
CA ARG A 339 -7.54 -1.90 19.82
C ARG A 339 -7.44 -3.42 19.68
N HIS A 340 -6.92 -3.91 18.57
CA HIS A 340 -6.66 -5.33 18.29
C HIS A 340 -7.85 -6.25 18.62
N PRO A 341 -9.06 -5.99 18.06
CA PRO A 341 -10.25 -6.77 18.38
C PRO A 341 -10.13 -8.23 17.91
N ARG A 342 -10.62 -9.15 18.73
CA ARG A 342 -10.45 -10.60 18.53
C ARG A 342 -11.05 -11.16 17.24
N PHE A 343 -12.15 -10.58 16.75
CA PHE A 343 -12.95 -11.12 15.64
C PHE A 343 -12.89 -10.32 14.35
N ASN A 344 -12.10 -9.24 14.31
CA ASN A 344 -11.79 -8.61 13.03
C ASN A 344 -10.62 -9.35 12.38
N LEU A 345 -10.74 -9.63 11.09
CA LEU A 345 -9.58 -9.98 10.28
C LEU A 345 -8.67 -8.75 10.26
N GLN A 346 -7.41 -8.92 10.68
CA GLN A 346 -6.45 -7.83 10.63
C GLN A 346 -6.16 -7.49 9.16
N PRO A 347 -6.26 -6.20 8.77
CA PRO A 347 -6.06 -5.76 7.38
C PRO A 347 -4.59 -5.62 6.97
#